data_AF-A0A7R9ZJK5-F1
#
_entry.id   AF-A0A7R9ZJK5-F1
#
_cell.length_a   1.000
_cell.length_b   1.000
_cell.length_c   1.000
_cell.angle_alpha   90.00
_cell.angle_beta   90.00
_cell.angle_gamma   90.00
#
_symmetry.space_group_name_H-M   'P 1'
#
loop_
_entity.id
_entity.type
_entity.pdbx_description
1 polymer ?
#
loop_
_entity_poly.entity_id
_entity_poly.type
_entity_poly.pdbx_seq_one_letter_code
_entity_poly.pdbx_strand_id
1 'polypeptide(L)'
;KADAYLQQSKTIHAEAIASDSKHAATYEPSVVEYTATIQAWSRCAKHHPKRSAYAVERVDALLQEMLNSGRHDCRPNTLTFAAILKTLSNATGIADKRERAEHILMTMERIGAKRSTYIDGIAGKCMGS
;
A
#
# COMPACT_ATOMS: atom_id res chain seq x y z
N LYS A 1 4.26 -10.98 -8.58
CA LYS A 1 3.05 -11.66 -8.02
C LYS A 1 2.07 -10.64 -7.46
N ALA A 2 2.45 -9.76 -6.51
CA ALA A 2 1.54 -8.73 -5.97
C ALA A 2 0.98 -7.76 -7.04
N ASP A 3 1.81 -7.17 -7.90
CA ASP A 3 1.30 -6.33 -9.01
C ASP A 3 0.45 -7.12 -10.01
N ALA A 4 0.78 -8.39 -10.23
CA ALA A 4 0.01 -9.27 -11.10
C ALA A 4 -1.40 -9.51 -10.52
N TYR A 5 -1.57 -9.55 -9.20
CA TYR A 5 -2.91 -9.63 -8.59
C TYR A 5 -3.72 -8.36 -8.81
N LEU A 6 -3.11 -7.19 -8.66
CA LEU A 6 -3.80 -5.92 -8.93
C LEU A 6 -4.16 -5.82 -10.42
N GLN A 7 -3.23 -6.16 -11.31
CA GLN A 7 -3.46 -6.13 -12.75
C GLN A 7 -4.51 -7.18 -13.17
N GLN A 8 -4.47 -8.38 -12.59
CA GLN A 8 -5.44 -9.43 -12.86
C GLN A 8 -6.83 -9.05 -12.35
N SER A 9 -6.94 -8.43 -11.17
CA SER A 9 -8.20 -7.87 -10.67
C SER A 9 -8.72 -6.79 -11.63
N LYS A 10 -7.86 -5.87 -12.08
CA LYS A 10 -8.21 -4.87 -13.10
C LYS A 10 -8.73 -5.50 -14.39
N THR A 11 -8.07 -6.56 -14.88
CA THR A 11 -8.47 -7.27 -16.10
C THR A 11 -9.80 -8.02 -15.95
N ILE A 12 -9.97 -8.81 -14.87
CA ILE A 12 -11.22 -9.59 -14.64
C ILE A 12 -12.43 -8.66 -14.57
N HIS A 13 -12.30 -7.52 -13.88
CA HIS A 13 -13.39 -6.56 -13.80
C HIS A 13 -13.61 -5.82 -15.12
N ALA A 14 -12.55 -5.47 -15.87
CA ALA A 14 -12.68 -4.88 -17.20
C ALA A 14 -13.38 -5.82 -18.21
N GLU A 15 -13.07 -7.12 -18.18
CA GLU A 15 -13.73 -8.14 -19.01
C GLU A 15 -15.20 -8.33 -18.63
N ALA A 16 -15.53 -8.31 -17.33
CA ALA A 16 -16.91 -8.36 -16.87
C ALA A 16 -17.72 -7.15 -17.38
N ILE A 17 -17.13 -5.94 -17.34
CA ILE A 17 -17.74 -4.70 -17.82
C ILE A 17 -17.90 -4.71 -19.36
N ALA A 18 -16.94 -5.26 -20.09
CA ALA A 18 -17.02 -5.38 -21.56
C ALA A 18 -18.17 -6.28 -22.04
N SER A 19 -18.63 -7.22 -21.19
CA SER A 19 -19.77 -8.09 -21.50
C SER A 19 -21.13 -7.41 -21.30
N ASP A 20 -21.20 -6.32 -20.53
CA ASP A 20 -22.44 -5.57 -20.24
C ASP A 20 -22.43 -4.22 -21.00
N SER A 21 -22.85 -4.28 -22.26
CA SER A 21 -22.63 -3.28 -23.31
C SER A 21 -23.42 -1.96 -23.19
N LYS A 22 -23.80 -1.51 -21.99
CA LYS A 22 -24.48 -0.22 -21.81
C LYS A 22 -23.75 0.84 -20.98
N HIS A 23 -22.71 0.50 -20.21
CA HIS A 23 -21.83 1.51 -19.60
C HIS A 23 -20.42 0.92 -19.41
N ALA A 24 -19.50 1.24 -20.33
CA ALA A 24 -18.08 0.89 -20.19
C ALA A 24 -17.43 1.77 -19.11
N ALA A 25 -17.71 1.47 -17.83
CA ALA A 25 -17.01 2.09 -16.72
C ALA A 25 -15.55 1.57 -16.70
N THR A 26 -14.57 2.46 -16.76
CA THR A 26 -13.18 2.10 -16.49
C THR A 26 -13.09 1.54 -15.05
N TYR A 27 -12.51 0.35 -14.88
CA TYR A 27 -12.32 -0.21 -13.55
C TYR A 27 -11.27 0.59 -12.78
N GLU A 28 -11.69 1.23 -11.70
CA GLU A 28 -10.82 1.99 -10.82
C GLU A 28 -10.70 1.26 -9.46
N PRO A 29 -9.51 0.83 -9.04
CA PRO A 29 -9.35 0.11 -7.78
C PRO A 29 -9.74 0.98 -6.58
N SER A 30 -10.43 0.42 -5.60
CA SER A 30 -10.78 1.10 -4.35
C SER A 30 -9.68 0.93 -3.30
N VAL A 31 -9.87 1.54 -2.13
CA VAL A 31 -8.97 1.39 -0.98
C VAL A 31 -8.77 -0.09 -0.61
N VAL A 32 -9.77 -0.94 -0.84
CA VAL A 32 -9.71 -2.38 -0.54
C VAL A 32 -8.66 -3.07 -1.41
N GLU A 33 -8.69 -2.87 -2.73
CA GLU A 33 -7.76 -3.53 -3.66
C GLU A 33 -6.33 -3.01 -3.51
N TYR A 34 -6.16 -1.70 -3.32
CA TYR A 34 -4.83 -1.15 -3.02
C TYR A 34 -4.27 -1.72 -1.72
N THR A 35 -5.08 -1.73 -0.65
CA THR A 35 -4.64 -2.24 0.66
C THR A 35 -4.30 -3.73 0.59
N ALA A 36 -5.09 -4.54 -0.11
CA ALA A 36 -4.81 -5.96 -0.32
C ALA A 36 -3.47 -6.18 -1.07
N THR A 37 -3.23 -5.37 -2.11
CA THR A 37 -1.98 -5.42 -2.89
C THR A 37 -0.76 -5.04 -2.02
N ILE A 38 -0.88 -3.97 -1.23
CA ILE A 38 0.16 -3.54 -0.29
C ILE A 38 0.43 -4.61 0.78
N GLN A 39 -0.61 -5.27 1.29
CA GLN A 39 -0.44 -6.39 2.22
C GLN A 39 0.28 -7.58 1.57
N ALA A 40 0.03 -7.86 0.29
CA ALA A 40 0.77 -8.87 -0.46
C ALA A 40 2.26 -8.50 -0.57
N TRP A 41 2.57 -7.23 -0.89
CA TRP A 41 3.95 -6.71 -0.89
C TRP A 41 4.62 -6.82 0.48
N SER A 42 3.89 -6.54 1.56
CA SER A 42 4.38 -6.67 2.94
C SER A 42 4.82 -8.11 3.26
N ARG A 43 4.03 -9.10 2.83
CA ARG A 43 4.38 -10.53 2.95
C ARG A 43 5.59 -10.87 2.08
N CYS A 44 5.68 -10.32 0.87
CA CYS A 44 6.86 -10.51 0.02
C CYS A 44 8.13 -9.96 0.67
N ALA A 45 8.08 -8.78 1.29
CA ALA A 45 9.23 -8.21 2.01
C ALA A 45 9.70 -9.13 3.15
N LYS A 46 8.74 -9.73 3.90
CA LYS A 46 9.03 -10.68 4.99
C LYS A 46 9.69 -11.97 4.51
N HIS A 47 9.18 -12.57 3.43
CA HIS A 47 9.59 -13.90 2.98
C HIS A 47 10.69 -13.88 1.91
N HIS A 48 10.95 -12.72 1.30
CA HIS A 48 11.96 -12.56 0.26
C HIS A 48 12.85 -11.33 0.53
N PRO A 49 13.78 -11.40 1.51
CA PRO A 49 14.62 -10.27 1.92
C PRO A 49 15.38 -9.60 0.77
N LYS A 50 15.88 -10.41 -0.18
CA LYS A 50 16.58 -9.94 -1.39
C LYS A 50 15.73 -9.05 -2.31
N ARG A 51 14.39 -9.11 -2.19
CA ARG A 51 13.43 -8.31 -2.97
C ARG A 51 12.66 -7.33 -2.09
N SER A 52 13.02 -7.20 -0.82
CA SER A 52 12.27 -6.39 0.13
C SER A 52 12.42 -4.90 -0.11
N ALA A 53 13.56 -4.42 -0.61
CA ALA A 53 13.73 -3.04 -1.04
C ALA A 53 12.81 -2.67 -2.21
N TYR A 54 12.73 -3.54 -3.22
CA TYR A 54 11.76 -3.38 -4.31
C TYR A 54 10.32 -3.36 -3.79
N ALA A 55 9.99 -4.20 -2.80
CA ALA A 55 8.65 -4.17 -2.20
C ALA A 55 8.33 -2.82 -1.53
N VAL A 56 9.33 -2.16 -0.91
CA VAL A 56 9.19 -0.81 -0.34
C VAL A 56 8.89 0.21 -1.44
N GLU A 57 9.69 0.22 -2.51
CA GLU A 57 9.47 1.12 -3.66
C GLU A 57 8.06 0.95 -4.28
N ARG A 58 7.59 -0.30 -4.38
CA ARG A 58 6.25 -0.59 -4.90
C ARG A 58 5.14 -0.07 -4.00
N VAL A 59 5.24 -0.23 -2.68
CA VAL A 59 4.20 0.29 -1.77
C VAL A 59 4.22 1.81 -1.67
N ASP A 60 5.39 2.45 -1.81
CA ASP A 60 5.51 3.91 -1.89
C ASP A 60 4.81 4.44 -3.14
N ALA A 61 5.03 3.81 -4.31
CA ALA A 61 4.36 4.17 -5.54
C ALA A 61 2.82 4.02 -5.44
N LEU A 62 2.33 2.92 -4.85
CA LEU A 62 0.90 2.71 -4.65
C LEU A 62 0.29 3.75 -3.69
N LEU A 63 1.01 4.12 -2.63
CA LEU A 63 0.55 5.20 -1.73
C LEU A 63 0.44 6.52 -2.49
N GLN A 64 1.42 6.88 -3.31
CA GLN A 64 1.37 8.10 -4.12
C GLN A 64 0.21 8.07 -5.13
N GLU A 65 -0.03 6.94 -5.79
CA GLU A 65 -1.18 6.76 -6.69
C GLU A 65 -2.51 7.01 -5.97
N MET A 66 -2.68 6.42 -4.77
CA MET A 66 -3.88 6.63 -3.94
C MET A 66 -4.04 8.08 -3.46
N LEU A 67 -2.94 8.77 -3.14
CA LEU A 67 -2.97 10.17 -2.68
C LEU A 67 -3.26 11.15 -3.83
N ASN A 68 -2.72 10.87 -5.02
CA ASN A 68 -2.84 11.74 -6.19
C ASN A 68 -4.15 11.56 -6.95
N SER A 69 -4.88 10.46 -6.71
CA SER A 69 -6.16 10.21 -7.39
C SER A 69 -7.22 11.26 -7.08
N GLY A 70 -7.15 11.89 -5.89
CA GLY A 70 -8.20 12.79 -5.39
C GLY A 70 -9.53 12.09 -5.09
N ARG A 71 -9.64 10.76 -5.26
CA ARG A 71 -10.89 10.01 -5.10
C ARG A 71 -11.09 9.57 -3.66
N HIS A 72 -12.34 9.68 -3.19
CA HIS A 72 -12.70 9.32 -1.81
C HIS A 72 -12.67 7.81 -1.54
N ASP A 73 -13.04 7.00 -2.53
CA ASP A 73 -13.15 5.54 -2.46
C ASP A 73 -11.78 4.83 -2.39
N CYS A 74 -10.71 5.47 -2.86
CA CYS A 74 -9.34 4.95 -2.78
C CYS A 74 -8.43 5.72 -1.81
N ARG A 75 -8.99 6.55 -0.93
CA ARG A 75 -8.21 7.28 0.07
C ARG A 75 -7.53 6.30 1.04
N PRO A 76 -6.21 6.42 1.30
CA PRO A 76 -5.51 5.57 2.26
C PRO A 76 -6.09 5.68 3.66
N ASN A 77 -6.19 4.55 4.37
CA ASN A 77 -6.68 4.50 5.74
C ASN A 77 -5.66 3.82 6.67
N THR A 78 -6.02 3.67 7.95
CA THR A 78 -5.16 3.05 8.97
C THR A 78 -4.63 1.67 8.56
N LEU A 79 -5.42 0.85 7.85
CA LEU A 79 -4.97 -0.47 7.39
C LEU A 79 -3.95 -0.35 6.26
N THR A 80 -4.14 0.60 5.35
CA THR A 80 -3.18 0.93 4.29
C THR A 80 -1.83 1.32 4.90
N PHE A 81 -1.81 2.28 5.83
CA PHE A 81 -0.57 2.72 6.49
C PHE A 81 0.10 1.62 7.33
N ALA A 82 -0.69 0.82 8.07
CA ALA A 82 -0.14 -0.31 8.80
C ALA A 82 0.56 -1.32 7.88
N ALA A 83 0.00 -1.57 6.69
CA ALA A 83 0.58 -2.48 5.73
C ALA A 83 1.88 -1.91 5.12
N ILE A 84 1.93 -0.62 4.80
CA ILE A 84 3.14 0.07 4.31
C ILE A 84 4.24 0.02 5.37
N LEU A 85 3.94 0.42 6.61
CA LEU A 85 4.92 0.41 7.70
C LEU A 85 5.43 -1.00 7.98
N LYS A 86 4.58 -2.04 7.86
CA LYS A 86 5.04 -3.44 7.95
C LYS A 86 5.97 -3.83 6.83
N THR A 87 5.69 -3.40 5.59
CA THR A 87 6.59 -3.64 4.45
C THR A 87 7.97 -3.05 4.73
N LEU A 88 8.00 -1.79 5.18
CA LEU A 88 9.22 -1.10 5.58
C LEU A 88 9.93 -1.80 6.75
N SER A 89 9.20 -2.19 7.80
CA SER A 89 9.78 -2.87 8.96
C SER A 89 10.41 -4.20 8.57
N ASN A 90 9.77 -4.96 7.69
CA ASN A 90 10.24 -6.26 7.21
C ASN A 90 11.41 -6.15 6.23
N ALA A 91 11.59 -5.01 5.57
CA ALA A 91 12.63 -4.84 4.57
C ALA A 91 14.03 -4.77 5.18
N THR A 92 15.02 -5.30 4.46
CA THR A 92 16.43 -5.32 4.88
C THR A 92 17.25 -4.44 3.95
N GLY A 93 18.29 -3.78 4.47
CA GLY A 93 19.18 -2.94 3.65
C GLY A 93 18.59 -1.57 3.28
N ILE A 94 17.58 -1.10 4.00
CA ILE A 94 17.03 0.26 3.89
C ILE A 94 17.76 1.13 4.91
N ALA A 95 18.62 2.04 4.45
CA ALA A 95 19.43 2.89 5.32
C ALA A 95 18.60 3.96 6.04
N ASP A 96 17.59 4.51 5.35
CA ASP A 96 16.71 5.61 5.78
C ASP A 96 15.38 5.10 6.36
N LYS A 97 15.39 3.92 6.99
CA LYS A 97 14.15 3.26 7.43
C LYS A 97 13.40 4.07 8.48
N ARG A 98 14.13 4.76 9.37
CA ARG A 98 13.56 5.59 10.42
C ARG A 98 12.86 6.80 9.83
N GLU A 99 13.57 7.55 8.99
CA GLU A 99 13.10 8.77 8.34
C GLU A 99 11.87 8.49 7.46
N ARG A 100 11.88 7.37 6.73
CA ARG A 100 10.71 6.93 5.95
C ARG A 100 9.51 6.62 6.85
N ALA A 101 9.72 5.93 7.97
CA ALA A 101 8.62 5.62 8.89
C ALA A 101 8.01 6.90 9.48
N GLU A 102 8.83 7.87 9.86
CA GLU A 102 8.38 9.19 10.34
C GLU A 102 7.58 9.92 9.25
N HIS A 103 8.09 9.95 8.01
CA HIS A 103 7.38 10.58 6.89
C HIS A 103 6.03 9.90 6.58
N ILE A 104 5.94 8.57 6.70
CA ILE A 104 4.69 7.83 6.54
C ILE A 104 3.67 8.22 7.64
N LEU A 105 4.12 8.35 8.89
CA LEU A 105 3.27 8.80 10.00
C LEU A 105 2.79 10.25 9.82
N MET A 106 3.68 11.15 9.42
CA MET A 106 3.32 12.54 9.10
C MET A 106 2.30 12.60 7.96
N THR A 107 2.47 11.76 6.93
CA THR A 107 1.51 11.66 5.82
C THR A 107 0.14 11.19 6.31
N MET A 108 0.12 10.18 7.18
CA MET A 108 -1.10 9.66 7.81
C MET A 108 -1.85 10.73 8.59
N GLU A 109 -1.15 11.52 9.40
CA GLU A 109 -1.71 12.64 10.17
C GLU A 109 -2.22 13.77 9.27
N ARG A 110 -1.43 14.17 8.27
CA ARG A 110 -1.80 15.22 7.30
C ARG A 110 -3.09 14.91 6.56
N ILE A 111 -3.31 13.64 6.20
CA ILE A 111 -4.54 13.23 5.54
C ILE A 111 -5.64 12.83 6.53
N GLY A 112 -5.49 13.06 7.83
CA GLY A 112 -6.51 12.78 8.85
C GLY A 112 -6.84 11.30 9.03
N ALA A 113 -5.94 10.38 8.67
CA ALA A 113 -6.12 8.96 8.93
C ALA A 113 -5.83 8.64 10.41
N LYS A 114 -6.69 7.84 11.05
CA LYS A 114 -6.66 7.59 12.49
C LYS A 114 -5.41 6.80 12.90
N ARG A 115 -4.52 7.43 13.68
CA ARG A 115 -3.37 6.78 14.34
C ARG A 115 -3.82 5.89 15.48
N SER A 116 -3.09 4.81 15.74
CA SER A 116 -3.37 3.87 16.83
C SER A 116 -2.07 3.35 17.44
N THR A 117 -2.14 2.87 18.68
CA THR A 117 -1.00 2.25 19.38
C THR A 117 -0.40 1.08 18.59
N TYR A 118 -1.21 0.40 17.80
CA TYR A 118 -0.77 -0.65 16.88
C TYR A 118 0.13 -0.10 15.75
N ILE A 119 -0.22 1.05 15.15
CA ILE A 119 0.62 1.74 14.17
C ILE A 119 1.97 2.12 14.80
N ASP A 120 1.93 2.67 16.02
CA ASP A 120 3.13 3.09 16.75
C ASP A 120 4.07 1.92 17.02
N GLY A 121 3.53 0.78 17.43
CA GLY A 121 4.32 -0.43 17.65
C GLY A 121 4.97 -0.99 16.38
N ILE A 122 4.37 -0.78 15.20
CA ILE A 122 5.00 -1.15 13.93
C ILE A 122 6.10 -0.15 13.58
N ALA A 123 5.83 1.14 13.69
CA ALA A 123 6.80 2.19 13.40
C ALA A 123 8.04 2.09 14.31
N GLY A 124 7.87 1.73 15.58
CA GLY A 124 8.99 1.49 16.51
C GLY A 124 10.02 0.48 15.98
N LYS A 125 9.57 -0.56 15.27
CA LYS A 125 10.46 -1.55 14.63
C LYS A 125 11.28 -0.98 13.49
N CYS A 126 10.82 0.09 12.86
CA CYS A 126 11.57 0.81 11.84
C CYS A 126 12.59 1.79 12.43
N MET A 127 12.30 2.32 13.63
CA MET A 127 13.09 3.39 14.26
C MET A 127 14.22 2.88 15.15
N GLY A 128 14.31 1.57 15.39
CA GLY A 128 15.33 0.96 16.25
C GLY A 128 14.98 1.16 17.73
N SER A 129 13.98 0.42 18.21
CA SER A 129 13.73 0.21 19.64
C SER A 129 14.61 -0.88 20.21
#